data_AF-A0A846AQ70-F1
#
_entry.id   AF-A0A846AQ70-F1
#
_cell.length_a   1.000
_cell.length_b   1.000
_cell.length_c   1.000
_cell.angle_alpha   90.00
_cell.angle_beta   90.00
_cell.angle_gamma   90.00
#
_symmetry.space_group_name_H-M   'P 1'
#
loop_
_entity.id
_entity.type
_entity.pdbx_description
1 polymer ?
#
loop_
_entity_poly.entity_id
_entity_poly.type
_entity_poly.pdbx_seq_one_letter_code
_entity_poly.pdbx_strand_id
1 'polypeptide(L)' 'EALRKAQLAMLRGEVVIADGELKGSGERRVVPLPPALENIENYNLSHPYYWAGFTMVGSPW' A
#
# COMPACT_ATOMS: atom_id res chain seq x y z
N GLU A 1 5.20 1.72 14.48
CA GLU A 1 6.01 0.91 13.53
C GLU A 1 5.34 0.50 12.21
N ALA A 2 4.05 0.15 12.18
CA ALA A 2 3.41 -0.41 10.98
C ALA A 2 3.47 0.51 9.73
N LEU A 3 3.23 1.82 9.88
CA LEU A 3 3.26 2.77 8.77
C LEU A 3 4.64 2.85 8.10
N ARG A 4 5.71 2.95 8.90
CA ARG A 4 7.08 2.99 8.39
C ARG A 4 7.42 1.73 7.57
N LYS A 5 6.99 0.56 8.05
CA LYS A 5 7.17 -0.70 7.32
C LYS A 5 6.41 -0.70 6.00
N ALA A 6 5.17 -0.20 5.97
CA ALA A 6 4.38 -0.08 4.76
C ALA A 6 5.02 0.88 3.73
N GLN A 7 5.55 2.02 4.19
CA GLN A 7 6.26 2.97 3.32
C GLN A 7 7.51 2.35 2.68
N LEU A 8 8.31 1.60 3.45
CA LEU A 8 9.48 0.88 2.95
C LEU A 8 9.09 -0.22 1.95
N ALA A 9 8.02 -0.97 2.21
CA ALA A 9 7.53 -2.00 1.30
C ALA A 9 7.04 -1.40 -0.03
N MET A 10 6.29 -0.29 0.03
CA MET A 10 5.87 0.45 -1.18
C MET A 10 7.07 0.97 -1.96
N LEU A 11 8.06 1.59 -1.29
CA LEU A 11 9.30 2.07 -1.91
C LEU A 11 10.10 0.97 -2.62
N ARG A 12 10.07 -0.26 -2.09
CA ARG A 12 10.76 -1.42 -2.67
C ARG A 12 9.96 -2.10 -3.79
N GLY A 13 8.74 -1.63 -4.09
CA GLY A 13 7.85 -2.30 -5.03
C GLY A 13 7.29 -3.63 -4.52
N GLU A 14 7.34 -3.88 -3.20
CA GLU A 14 6.77 -5.08 -2.58
C GLU A 14 5.24 -4.99 -2.43
N VAL A 15 4.67 -3.82 -2.75
CA VAL A 15 3.23 -3.55 -2.73
C VAL A 15 2.80 -3.10 -4.12
N VAL A 16 1.94 -3.90 -4.76
CA VAL A 16 1.48 -3.69 -6.14
C VAL A 16 -0.02 -3.95 -6.26
N ILE A 17 -0.64 -3.34 -7.26
CA ILE A 17 -2.01 -3.67 -7.65
C ILE A 17 -1.96 -4.61 -8.87
N ALA A 18 -2.57 -5.79 -8.73
CA ALA A 18 -2.69 -6.75 -9.82
C ALA A 18 -3.96 -7.59 -9.64
N ASP A 19 -4.62 -7.94 -10.74
CA ASP A 19 -5.80 -8.81 -10.76
C ASP A 19 -6.97 -8.31 -9.87
N GLY A 20 -7.17 -6.99 -9.78
CA GLY A 20 -8.20 -6.41 -8.90
C GLY A 20 -7.87 -6.51 -7.40
N GLU A 21 -6.62 -6.85 -7.06
CA GLU A 21 -6.16 -7.01 -5.68
C GLU A 21 -4.93 -6.16 -5.39
N LEU A 22 -4.88 -5.61 -4.17
CA LEU A 22 -3.66 -5.06 -3.60
C LEU A 22 -2.86 -6.22 -2.98
N LYS A 23 -1.73 -6.52 -3.61
CA LYS A 23 -0.79 -7.55 -3.16
C LYS A 23 0.34 -6.87 -2.41
N GLY A 24 0.62 -7.31 -1.18
CA GLY A 24 1.60 -6.67 -0.31
C GLY A 24 2.38 -7.63 0.58
N SER A 25 3.44 -7.11 1.22
CA SER A 25 4.36 -7.88 2.07
C SER A 25 3.98 -7.94 3.57
N GLY A 26 2.80 -7.45 3.95
CA GLY A 26 2.31 -7.46 5.34
C GLY A 26 1.57 -8.74 5.75
N GLU A 27 1.02 -8.76 6.97
CA GLU A 27 0.20 -9.88 7.48
C GLU A 27 -1.00 -10.20 6.58
N ARG A 28 -1.56 -9.15 5.97
CA ARG A 28 -2.60 -9.27 4.95
C ARG A 28 -1.96 -9.14 3.58
N ARG A 29 -1.61 -10.29 3.00
CA ARG A 29 -0.92 -10.38 1.69
C ARG A 29 -1.78 -9.94 0.51
N VAL A 30 -3.09 -10.05 0.64
CA VAL A 30 -4.06 -9.76 -0.42
C VAL A 30 -5.22 -8.98 0.16
N VAL A 31 -5.55 -7.86 -0.47
CA VAL A 31 -6.73 -7.05 -0.16
C VAL A 31 -7.51 -6.84 -1.46
N PRO A 32 -8.76 -7.34 -1.56
CA PRO A 32 -9.57 -7.13 -2.76
C PRO A 32 -9.88 -5.64 -2.90
N LEU A 33 -9.76 -5.14 -4.12
CA LEU A 33 -10.10 -3.74 -4.42
C LEU A 33 -11.60 -3.59 -4.64
N PRO A 34 -12.15 -2.40 -4.33
CA PRO A 34 -13.52 -2.08 -4.69
C PRO A 34 -13.67 -2.06 -6.24
N PRO A 35 -14.87 -2.34 -6.78
CA PRO A 35 -15.11 -2.43 -8.23
C PRO A 35 -14.67 -1.19 -9.03
N ALA A 36 -14.72 -0.01 -8.41
CA ALA A 36 -14.25 1.24 -9.03
C ALA A 36 -12.74 1.25 -9.35
N LEU A 37 -11.95 0.38 -8.72
CA LEU A 37 -10.51 0.26 -8.88
C LEU A 37 -10.09 -1.07 -9.52
N GLU A 38 -11.05 -1.90 -9.95
CA GLU A 38 -10.83 -3.25 -10.48
C GLU A 38 -10.03 -3.24 -11.80
N ASN A 39 -10.19 -2.17 -12.61
CA ASN A 39 -9.50 -2.01 -13.89
C ASN A 39 -8.10 -1.39 -13.78
N ILE A 40 -7.57 -1.17 -12.57
CA ILE A 40 -6.23 -0.63 -12.38
C ILE A 40 -5.23 -1.79 -12.43
N GLU A 41 -4.59 -1.98 -13.57
CA GLU A 41 -3.55 -3.00 -13.73
C GLU A 41 -2.14 -2.42 -13.47
N ASN A 42 -1.32 -3.18 -12.74
CA ASN A 42 0.14 -2.96 -12.63
C ASN A 42 0.55 -1.55 -12.17
N TYR A 43 -0.19 -1.01 -11.20
CA TYR A 43 0.09 0.33 -10.69
C TYR A 43 1.26 0.31 -9.70
N ASN A 44 2.31 1.07 -10.02
CA ASN A 44 3.49 1.18 -9.18
C ASN A 44 3.24 2.18 -8.03
N LEU A 45 3.15 1.66 -6.81
CA LEU A 45 2.91 2.46 -5.60
C LEU A 45 4.20 3.00 -4.93
N SER A 46 5.36 2.85 -5.58
CA SER A 46 6.65 3.33 -5.05
C SER A 46 6.72 4.85 -4.93
N HIS A 47 5.96 5.58 -5.74
CA HIS A 47 6.05 7.03 -5.77
C HIS A 47 5.53 7.64 -4.46
N PRO A 48 6.25 8.60 -3.83
CA PRO A 48 5.86 9.21 -2.55
C PRO A 48 4.44 9.81 -2.55
N TYR A 49 3.94 10.23 -3.72
CA TYR A 49 2.57 10.72 -3.90
C TYR A 49 1.51 9.81 -3.25
N TYR A 50 1.71 8.49 -3.27
CA TYR A 50 0.72 7.54 -2.75
C TYR A 50 0.76 7.35 -1.24
N TRP A 51 1.85 7.72 -0.56
CA TRP A 51 2.03 7.35 0.84
C TRP A 51 2.64 8.41 1.75
N ALA A 52 3.26 9.46 1.21
CA ALA A 52 3.85 10.54 1.97
C ALA A 52 2.81 11.41 2.69
N GLY A 53 1.55 11.38 2.24
CA GLY A 53 0.44 12.04 2.91
C GLY A 53 -0.05 11.33 4.19
N PHE A 54 0.35 10.08 4.42
CA PHE A 54 -0.03 9.37 5.63
C PHE A 54 0.97 9.64 6.75
N THR A 55 0.46 10.13 7.87
CA THR A 55 1.21 10.30 9.11
C THR A 55 0.58 9.45 10.21
N MET A 56 1.41 8.77 11.00
CA MET A 56 0.96 8.06 12.18
C MET A 56 0.68 9.09 13.28
N VAL A 57 -0.60 9.31 13.60
CA VAL A 57 -0.98 10.07 14.80
C VAL A 57 -1.06 9.06 15.93
N GLY A 58 -0.04 9.05 16.79
CA GLY A 58 -0.04 8.29 18.03
C GLY A 58 -0.09 9.24 19.20
N SER A 59 -0.99 9.00 20.17
CA SER A 59 -0.89 9.62 21.48
C SER A 59 0.44 9.20 22.12
N PRO A 60 1.27 10.14 22.58
CA PRO A 60 2.56 9.79 23.17
C PRO A 60 2.44 9.13 24.56
N TRP A 61 1.23 9.03 25.12
CA TRP A 61 0.87 8.30 26.34
C TRP A 61 -0.64 8.12 26.41
#